data_AF-A0A8H6BYK9-F1
#
_entry.id   AF-A0A8H6BYK9-F1
#
_cell.length_a   1.000
_cell.length_b   1.000
_cell.length_c   1.000
_cell.angle_alpha   90.00
_cell.angle_beta   90.00
_cell.angle_gamma   90.00
#
_symmetry.space_group_name_H-M   'P 1'
#
loop_
_entity.id
_entity.type
_entity.pdbx_description
1 polymer ?
#
loop_
_entity_poly.entity_id
_entity_poly.type
_entity_poly.pdbx_seq_one_letter_code
_entity_poly.pdbx_strand_id
1 'polypeptide(L)'
;MAQSVFQEQMSDVDSLLQDSNIMGLYESNIDPVSRAIIDLGNTVKFDDTRVGALGKGLKTGFNTRELIKASSEAYLRKFDMDIVYLLHIVTNSYEFFALFNTWENDCQMFVLKPSANAQELPNNIHKIYREIFESKREKLDKVSNVVNYPAEMSFDVKYYHESAKLFKKLNQVIGKIHESRSNKAFLAIQSPYSSRILNVLNTTDDFPTIKMNISELSLPAVGWQSLISKRVINHYFVLGSWIKNLVAFAKYANVPLCNLQIENIGFLVDIDMQED
;
A
#
# COMPACT_ATOMS: atom_id res chain seq x y z
N MET A 1 -15.36 -20.88 11.24
CA MET A 1 -16.61 -20.67 12.03
C MET A 1 -16.80 -19.18 12.30
N ALA A 2 -18.03 -18.64 12.23
CA ALA A 2 -18.30 -17.22 12.56
C ALA A 2 -17.93 -16.90 14.02
N GLN A 3 -17.36 -15.71 14.27
CA GLN A 3 -16.83 -15.35 15.60
C GLN A 3 -17.87 -15.45 16.72
N SER A 4 -19.12 -15.06 16.46
CA SER A 4 -20.20 -15.14 17.45
C SER A 4 -20.47 -16.57 17.89
N VAL A 5 -20.46 -17.52 16.94
CA VAL A 5 -20.67 -18.95 17.20
C VAL A 5 -19.47 -19.52 17.94
N PHE A 6 -18.25 -19.14 17.57
CA PHE A 6 -17.04 -19.55 18.29
C PHE A 6 -17.04 -19.08 19.76
N GLN A 7 -17.43 -17.83 20.01
CA GLN A 7 -17.52 -17.28 21.37
C GLN A 7 -18.59 -17.99 22.20
N GLU A 8 -19.75 -18.29 21.61
CA GLU A 8 -20.83 -19.03 22.25
C GLU A 8 -20.38 -20.45 22.60
N GLN A 9 -19.80 -21.18 21.65
CA GLN A 9 -19.26 -22.54 21.84
C GLN A 9 -18.06 -22.58 22.79
N MET A 10 -17.27 -21.51 22.92
CA MET A 10 -16.21 -21.43 23.93
C MET A 10 -16.75 -21.17 25.34
N SER A 11 -17.91 -20.51 25.46
CA SER A 11 -18.56 -20.26 26.75
C SER A 11 -19.36 -21.46 27.27
N ASP A 12 -19.73 -22.38 26.38
CA ASP A 12 -20.38 -23.63 26.72
C ASP A 12 -19.37 -24.69 27.19
N VAL A 13 -19.60 -25.24 28.38
CA VAL A 13 -18.71 -26.22 29.03
C VAL A 13 -18.82 -27.60 28.38
N ASP A 14 -19.97 -27.92 27.81
CA ASP A 14 -20.22 -29.21 27.15
C ASP A 14 -19.88 -29.17 25.65
N SER A 15 -19.30 -28.06 25.19
CA SER A 15 -18.91 -27.85 23.81
C SER A 15 -17.83 -28.83 23.37
N LEU A 16 -17.98 -29.33 22.14
CA LEU A 16 -16.98 -30.15 21.48
C LEU A 16 -15.63 -29.43 21.37
N LEU A 17 -15.61 -28.09 21.36
CA LEU A 17 -14.37 -27.31 21.29
C LEU A 17 -13.51 -27.40 22.57
N GLN A 18 -14.08 -27.89 23.68
CA GLN A 18 -13.37 -28.10 24.94
C GLN A 18 -12.90 -29.55 25.16
N ASP A 19 -13.06 -30.44 24.17
CA ASP A 19 -12.62 -31.83 24.27
C ASP A 19 -11.08 -31.91 24.44
N SER A 20 -10.64 -32.65 25.46
CA SER A 20 -9.24 -32.95 25.76
C SER A 20 -8.44 -33.59 24.61
N ASN A 21 -9.11 -34.17 23.61
CA ASN A 21 -8.49 -34.76 22.42
C ASN A 21 -8.18 -33.73 21.32
N ILE A 22 -8.63 -32.48 21.47
CA ILE A 22 -8.36 -31.42 20.51
C ILE A 22 -6.96 -30.86 20.75
N MET A 23 -6.10 -31.03 19.74
CA MET A 23 -4.73 -30.52 19.74
C MET A 23 -4.65 -28.99 19.66
N GLY A 24 -5.68 -28.33 19.14
CA GLY A 24 -5.76 -26.88 19.04
C GLY A 24 -6.96 -26.43 18.20
N LEU A 25 -7.37 -25.18 18.42
CA LEU A 25 -8.47 -24.53 17.72
C LEU A 25 -7.89 -23.52 16.72
N TYR A 26 -8.28 -23.63 15.46
CA TYR A 26 -7.80 -22.73 14.40
C TYR A 26 -8.28 -21.29 14.63
N GLU A 27 -9.53 -21.11 15.05
CA GLU A 27 -10.17 -19.83 15.33
C GLU A 27 -9.47 -19.02 16.44
N SER A 28 -8.80 -19.70 17.37
CA SER A 28 -8.00 -19.07 18.43
C SER A 28 -6.76 -18.36 17.89
N ASN A 29 -6.25 -18.79 16.73
CA ASN A 29 -4.99 -18.30 16.16
C ASN A 29 -5.16 -17.20 15.09
N ILE A 30 -6.38 -16.74 14.84
CA ILE A 30 -6.65 -15.69 13.84
C ILE A 30 -6.44 -14.30 14.46
N ASP A 31 -5.75 -13.39 13.76
CA ASP A 31 -5.58 -12.03 14.24
C ASP A 31 -6.88 -11.21 14.15
N PRO A 32 -7.06 -10.16 14.98
CA PRO A 32 -8.29 -9.36 14.98
C PRO A 32 -8.64 -8.70 13.65
N VAL A 33 -7.65 -8.33 12.83
CA VAL A 33 -7.88 -7.65 11.54
C VAL A 33 -8.39 -8.65 10.53
N SER A 34 -7.77 -9.82 10.43
CA SER A 34 -8.24 -10.91 9.58
C SER A 34 -9.66 -11.34 9.96
N ARG A 35 -9.97 -11.48 11.26
CA ARG A 35 -11.35 -11.76 11.72
C ARG A 35 -12.34 -10.71 11.25
N ALA A 36 -12.01 -9.42 11.40
CA ALA A 36 -12.88 -8.35 10.94
C ALA A 36 -13.10 -8.39 9.42
N ILE A 37 -12.08 -8.74 8.63
CA ILE A 37 -12.19 -8.88 7.18
C ILE A 37 -13.08 -10.07 6.81
N ILE A 38 -12.95 -11.21 7.50
CA ILE A 38 -13.79 -12.39 7.29
C ILE A 38 -15.26 -12.06 7.58
N ASP A 39 -15.54 -11.41 8.71
CA ASP A 39 -16.92 -11.11 9.13
C ASP A 39 -17.57 -10.01 8.30
N LEU A 40 -16.83 -8.96 7.93
CA LEU A 40 -17.38 -7.73 7.34
C LEU A 40 -17.06 -7.54 5.85
N GLY A 41 -16.01 -8.16 5.35
CA GLY A 41 -15.52 -7.98 3.98
C GLY A 41 -14.88 -6.61 3.73
N ASN A 42 -14.89 -6.18 2.47
CA ASN A 42 -14.30 -4.92 2.03
C ASN A 42 -15.25 -3.70 2.14
N THR A 43 -16.56 -3.94 2.20
CA THR A 43 -17.58 -2.89 2.17
C THR A 43 -18.56 -3.14 3.30
N VAL A 44 -18.70 -2.13 4.16
CA VAL A 44 -19.58 -2.18 5.32
C VAL A 44 -20.64 -1.08 5.23
N LYS A 45 -21.80 -1.37 5.78
CA LYS A 45 -22.85 -0.39 6.05
C LYS A 45 -23.11 -0.33 7.54
N PHE A 46 -23.56 0.84 7.99
CA PHE A 46 -24.03 0.99 9.36
C PHE A 46 -25.41 0.36 9.49
N ASP A 47 -25.66 -0.35 10.59
CA ASP A 47 -26.97 -0.88 10.93
C ASP A 47 -27.89 0.26 11.43
N ASP A 48 -28.67 0.82 10.51
CA ASP A 48 -29.58 1.95 10.76
C ASP A 48 -30.83 1.56 11.55
N THR A 49 -31.04 0.27 11.82
CA THR A 49 -32.16 -0.22 12.64
C THR A 49 -32.05 0.18 14.10
N ARG A 50 -30.84 0.54 14.57
CA ARG A 50 -30.58 0.92 15.97
C ARG A 50 -30.61 2.44 16.15
N VAL A 51 -31.74 2.94 16.62
CA VAL A 51 -31.95 4.37 16.92
C VAL A 51 -30.87 4.90 17.88
N GLY A 52 -30.17 5.96 17.48
CA GLY A 52 -29.15 6.63 18.29
C GLY A 52 -27.74 6.03 18.23
N ALA A 53 -27.56 4.85 17.62
CA ALA A 53 -26.25 4.21 17.52
C ALA A 53 -25.27 4.99 16.63
N LEU A 54 -25.75 5.68 15.58
CA LEU A 54 -24.91 6.53 14.73
C LEU A 54 -24.32 7.72 15.50
N GLY A 55 -25.13 8.40 16.31
CA GLY A 55 -24.69 9.55 17.12
C GLY A 55 -23.69 9.15 18.20
N LYS A 56 -23.81 7.94 18.75
CA LYS A 56 -22.82 7.34 19.65
C LYS A 56 -21.55 6.97 18.88
N GLY A 57 -21.68 6.29 17.75
CA GLY A 57 -20.58 5.89 16.87
C GLY A 57 -19.69 7.05 16.44
N LEU A 58 -20.28 8.18 16.06
CA LEU A 58 -19.54 9.40 15.69
C LEU A 58 -18.79 10.05 16.86
N LYS A 59 -19.24 9.85 18.11
CA LYS A 59 -18.61 10.42 19.31
C LYS A 59 -17.57 9.50 19.94
N THR A 60 -17.84 8.21 19.99
CA THR A 60 -17.03 7.22 20.72
C THR A 60 -16.35 6.18 19.83
N GLY A 61 -16.57 6.24 18.52
CA GLY A 61 -16.16 5.20 17.57
C GLY A 61 -17.22 4.13 17.37
N PHE A 62 -17.14 3.43 16.24
CA PHE A 62 -18.07 2.35 15.85
C PHE A 62 -17.60 1.00 16.41
N ASN A 63 -18.56 0.20 16.87
CA ASN A 63 -18.31 -1.21 17.19
C ASN A 63 -18.55 -2.08 15.96
N THR A 64 -17.77 -3.16 15.77
CA THR A 64 -17.99 -4.11 14.67
C THR A 64 -19.40 -4.70 14.65
N ARG A 65 -20.05 -4.84 15.82
CA ARG A 65 -21.44 -5.31 15.97
C ARG A 65 -22.51 -4.32 15.49
N GLU A 66 -22.12 -3.09 15.15
CA GLU A 66 -22.97 -2.05 14.60
C GLU A 66 -22.78 -1.89 13.08
N LEU A 67 -21.89 -2.70 12.50
CA LEU A 67 -21.58 -2.74 11.08
C LEU A 67 -22.12 -4.04 10.48
N ILE A 68 -22.66 -3.94 9.28
CA ILE A 68 -23.16 -5.07 8.49
C ILE A 68 -22.40 -5.16 7.16
N LYS A 69 -22.12 -6.39 6.73
CA LYS A 69 -21.53 -6.67 5.41
C LYS A 69 -22.43 -6.11 4.31
N ALA A 70 -21.83 -5.46 3.33
CA ALA A 70 -22.52 -4.92 2.17
C ALA A 70 -21.94 -5.50 0.86
N SER A 71 -22.65 -5.29 -0.25
CA SER A 71 -22.18 -5.76 -1.56
C SER A 71 -20.84 -5.13 -1.94
N SER A 72 -19.89 -5.97 -2.31
CA SER A 72 -18.56 -5.60 -2.81
C SER A 72 -18.62 -4.78 -4.12
N GLU A 73 -19.74 -4.79 -4.84
CA GLU A 73 -19.92 -3.97 -6.06
C GLU A 73 -19.75 -2.47 -5.81
N ALA A 74 -20.11 -2.01 -4.60
CA ALA A 74 -20.00 -0.61 -4.21
C ALA A 74 -18.58 -0.21 -3.79
N TYR A 75 -17.70 -1.17 -3.49
CA TYR A 75 -16.33 -0.93 -3.02
C TYR A 75 -15.57 -0.07 -4.02
N LEU A 76 -14.96 1.05 -3.61
CA LEU A 76 -14.12 1.93 -4.45
C LEU A 76 -14.65 2.13 -5.89
N ARG A 77 -15.98 2.29 -6.06
CA ARG A 77 -16.59 2.48 -7.38
C ARG A 77 -16.10 3.78 -8.05
N LYS A 78 -15.91 4.82 -7.23
CA LYS A 78 -15.13 6.02 -7.59
C LYS A 78 -13.86 6.00 -6.76
N PHE A 79 -12.70 5.99 -7.42
CA PHE A 79 -11.41 6.11 -6.76
C PHE A 79 -11.07 7.60 -6.68
N ASP A 80 -10.92 8.12 -5.46
CA ASP A 80 -10.72 9.55 -5.20
C ASP A 80 -9.76 9.74 -4.00
N MET A 81 -8.78 8.83 -3.90
CA MET A 81 -7.82 8.80 -2.81
C MET A 81 -6.47 9.32 -3.29
N ASP A 82 -5.87 10.17 -2.48
CA ASP A 82 -4.50 10.63 -2.65
C ASP A 82 -3.52 9.46 -2.38
N ILE A 83 -2.46 9.41 -3.17
CA ILE A 83 -1.43 8.36 -3.13
C ILE A 83 -0.07 9.00 -2.88
N VAL A 84 0.63 8.49 -1.88
CA VAL A 84 2.08 8.66 -1.68
C VAL A 84 2.75 7.40 -2.22
N TYR A 85 3.59 7.52 -3.24
CA TYR A 85 4.26 6.38 -3.84
C TYR A 85 5.75 6.40 -3.55
N LEU A 86 6.22 5.38 -2.82
CA LEU A 86 7.63 5.18 -2.49
C LEU A 86 8.18 4.01 -3.31
N LEU A 87 9.00 4.34 -4.31
CA LEU A 87 9.73 3.35 -5.10
C LEU A 87 11.14 3.20 -4.55
N HIS A 88 11.56 1.95 -4.31
CA HIS A 88 12.90 1.59 -3.91
C HIS A 88 13.51 0.60 -4.92
N ILE A 89 14.64 0.98 -5.51
CA ILE A 89 15.40 0.14 -6.44
C ILE A 89 16.82 -0.05 -5.89
N VAL A 90 17.23 -1.31 -5.77
CA VAL A 90 18.59 -1.71 -5.37
C VAL A 90 19.33 -2.20 -6.61
N THR A 91 20.53 -1.66 -6.85
CA THR A 91 21.37 -2.07 -7.99
C THR A 91 22.84 -1.73 -7.78
N ASN A 92 23.76 -2.66 -8.02
CA ASN A 92 25.23 -2.44 -8.03
C ASN A 92 25.75 -1.57 -6.86
N SER A 93 25.32 -1.87 -5.63
CA SER A 93 25.66 -1.13 -4.41
C SER A 93 25.12 0.30 -4.31
N TYR A 94 24.20 0.68 -5.19
CA TYR A 94 23.35 1.86 -5.06
C TYR A 94 21.96 1.45 -4.56
N GLU A 95 21.36 2.33 -3.77
CA GLU A 95 19.94 2.29 -3.44
C GLU A 95 19.28 3.60 -3.87
N PHE A 96 18.21 3.49 -4.65
CA PHE A 96 17.44 4.62 -5.14
C PHE A 96 16.08 4.60 -4.48
N PHE A 97 15.74 5.66 -3.76
CA PHE A 97 14.41 5.89 -3.22
C PHE A 97 13.80 7.06 -3.97
N ALA A 98 12.64 6.87 -4.60
CA ALA A 98 11.91 7.93 -5.29
C ALA A 98 10.52 8.04 -4.66
N LEU A 99 10.21 9.22 -4.13
CA LEU A 99 8.94 9.53 -3.51
C LEU A 99 8.14 10.44 -4.45
N PHE A 100 6.93 9.99 -4.79
CA PHE A 100 6.00 10.72 -5.64
C PHE A 100 4.72 10.98 -4.87
N ASN A 101 4.17 12.18 -5.04
CA ASN A 101 2.85 12.55 -4.58
C ASN A 101 1.93 12.68 -5.80
N THR A 102 0.63 12.45 -5.61
CA THR A 102 -0.36 12.54 -6.70
C THR A 102 -0.97 13.92 -6.87
N TRP A 103 -0.72 14.83 -5.93
CA TRP A 103 -1.23 16.20 -5.92
C TRP A 103 -0.14 17.25 -6.15
N GLU A 104 1.13 16.86 -6.10
CA GLU A 104 2.27 17.73 -6.41
C GLU A 104 3.00 17.21 -7.66
N ASN A 105 3.55 18.15 -8.43
CA ASN A 105 4.27 17.83 -9.66
C ASN A 105 5.79 17.75 -9.41
N ASP A 106 6.18 17.27 -8.23
CA ASP A 106 7.57 17.04 -7.86
C ASP A 106 7.81 15.61 -7.37
N CYS A 107 9.04 15.15 -7.58
CA CYS A 107 9.54 13.88 -7.09
C CYS A 107 10.79 14.13 -6.24
N GLN A 108 10.78 13.61 -5.02
CA GLN A 108 11.93 13.67 -4.13
C GLN A 108 12.68 12.35 -4.22
N MET A 109 13.93 12.42 -4.69
CA MET A 109 14.79 11.26 -4.87
C MET A 109 15.91 11.27 -3.83
N PHE A 110 16.13 10.14 -3.17
CA PHE A 110 17.22 9.92 -2.23
C PHE A 110 18.07 8.78 -2.76
N VAL A 111 19.36 9.04 -2.97
CA VAL A 111 20.28 8.07 -3.56
C VAL A 111 21.37 7.76 -2.56
N LEU A 112 21.48 6.49 -2.17
CA LEU A 112 22.61 5.98 -1.41
C LEU A 112 23.72 5.60 -2.39
N LYS A 113 24.84 6.31 -2.33
CA LYS A 113 26.02 6.05 -3.18
C LYS A 113 27.00 5.11 -2.45
N PRO A 114 27.67 4.19 -3.16
CA PRO A 114 28.70 3.33 -2.57
C PRO A 114 29.96 4.11 -2.15
N SER A 115 30.23 5.27 -2.76
CA SER A 115 31.33 6.15 -2.39
C SER A 115 31.04 7.61 -2.74
N ALA A 116 31.83 8.55 -2.22
CA ALA A 116 31.70 9.98 -2.51
C ALA A 116 31.85 10.30 -4.01
N ASN A 117 32.78 9.61 -4.68
CA ASN A 117 33.10 9.81 -6.10
C ASN A 117 32.24 8.95 -7.04
N ALA A 118 31.28 8.20 -6.50
CA ALA A 118 30.40 7.39 -7.32
C ALA A 118 29.52 8.28 -8.21
N GLN A 119 29.25 7.80 -9.42
CA GLN A 119 28.50 8.51 -10.45
C GLN A 119 27.09 8.87 -9.98
N GLU A 120 26.65 10.05 -10.39
CA GLU A 120 25.37 10.64 -10.00
C GLU A 120 24.31 10.46 -11.10
N LEU A 121 23.06 10.70 -10.75
CA LEU A 121 21.96 10.68 -11.72
C LEU A 121 22.10 11.83 -12.73
N PRO A 122 21.51 11.70 -13.93
CA PRO A 122 21.72 12.68 -14.98
C PRO A 122 20.86 13.93 -14.73
N ASN A 123 21.38 15.13 -15.00
CA ASN A 123 20.66 16.39 -14.75
C ASN A 123 19.39 16.58 -15.62
N ASN A 124 19.22 15.77 -16.66
CA ASN A 124 18.13 15.85 -17.63
C ASN A 124 16.97 14.86 -17.35
N ILE A 125 16.78 14.38 -16.12
CA ILE A 125 15.65 13.47 -15.78
C ILE A 125 14.30 14.06 -16.20
N HIS A 126 14.08 15.36 -16.03
CA HIS A 126 12.85 16.04 -16.45
C HIS A 126 12.58 15.90 -17.97
N LYS A 127 13.63 15.89 -18.80
CA LYS A 127 13.50 15.66 -20.26
C LYS A 127 13.13 14.20 -20.54
N ILE A 128 13.80 13.27 -19.87
CA ILE A 128 13.51 11.83 -19.97
C ILE A 128 12.05 11.57 -19.56
N TYR A 129 11.55 12.23 -18.51
CA TYR A 129 10.16 12.16 -18.09
C TYR A 129 9.21 12.59 -19.20
N ARG A 130 9.44 13.78 -19.77
CA ARG A 130 8.61 14.34 -20.85
C ARG A 130 8.56 13.42 -22.08
N GLU A 131 9.72 12.92 -22.50
CA GLU A 131 9.83 11.98 -23.63
C GLU A 131 9.01 10.70 -23.39
N ILE A 132 9.12 10.11 -22.20
CA ILE A 132 8.35 8.90 -21.86
C ILE A 132 6.86 9.22 -21.76
N PHE A 133 6.49 10.35 -21.14
CA PHE A 133 5.11 10.81 -21.01
C PHE A 133 4.44 10.93 -22.38
N GLU A 134 5.08 11.63 -23.32
CA GLU A 134 4.59 11.80 -24.69
C GLU A 134 4.44 10.45 -25.40
N SER A 135 5.41 9.53 -25.23
CA SER A 135 5.36 8.19 -25.83
C SER A 135 4.24 7.29 -25.26
N LYS A 136 3.76 7.57 -24.04
CA LYS A 136 2.79 6.73 -23.31
C LYS A 136 1.46 7.40 -23.04
N ARG A 137 1.25 8.63 -23.52
CA ARG A 137 0.08 9.46 -23.24
C ARG A 137 -1.25 8.71 -23.34
N GLU A 138 -1.49 8.01 -24.45
CA GLU A 138 -2.72 7.24 -24.67
C GLU A 138 -2.96 6.14 -23.62
N LYS A 139 -1.89 5.53 -23.08
CA LYS A 139 -1.99 4.53 -22.02
C LYS A 139 -2.25 5.19 -20.66
N LEU A 140 -1.67 6.35 -20.41
CA LEU A 140 -1.86 7.12 -19.18
C LEU A 140 -3.29 7.65 -19.09
N ASP A 141 -3.86 8.10 -20.20
CA ASP A 141 -5.24 8.61 -20.27
C ASP A 141 -6.27 7.55 -19.81
N LYS A 142 -6.00 6.26 -20.06
CA LYS A 142 -6.86 5.13 -19.64
C LYS A 142 -6.91 4.87 -18.13
N VAL A 143 -5.96 5.42 -17.38
CA VAL A 143 -5.83 5.26 -15.92
C VAL A 143 -5.86 6.59 -15.17
N SER A 144 -6.22 7.68 -15.88
CA SER A 144 -6.38 9.04 -15.34
C SER A 144 -7.38 9.12 -14.19
N ASN A 145 -8.33 8.19 -14.13
CA ASN A 145 -9.31 8.05 -13.05
C ASN A 145 -8.72 7.50 -11.73
N VAL A 146 -7.46 7.05 -11.74
CA VAL A 146 -6.75 6.53 -10.56
C VAL A 146 -5.57 7.43 -10.21
N VAL A 147 -4.74 7.73 -11.21
CA VAL A 147 -3.59 8.62 -11.07
C VAL A 147 -3.60 9.60 -12.24
N ASN A 148 -3.65 10.89 -11.94
CA ASN A 148 -3.49 11.93 -12.94
C ASN A 148 -2.01 12.31 -13.04
N TYR A 149 -1.36 11.90 -14.13
CA TYR A 149 0.07 12.17 -14.34
C TYR A 149 0.28 13.55 -14.98
N PRO A 150 1.10 14.43 -14.41
CA PRO A 150 1.37 15.73 -14.99
C PRO A 150 2.24 15.60 -16.26
N ALA A 151 2.11 16.54 -17.20
CA ALA A 151 2.95 16.57 -18.40
C ALA A 151 4.41 16.97 -18.11
N GLU A 152 4.62 17.73 -17.01
CA GLU A 152 5.94 18.18 -16.55
C GLU A 152 6.09 17.84 -15.07
N MET A 153 7.30 17.41 -14.69
CA MET A 153 7.61 17.02 -13.31
C MET A 153 9.02 17.48 -12.92
N SER A 154 9.16 18.06 -11.73
CA SER A 154 10.46 18.43 -11.16
C SER A 154 11.03 17.29 -10.33
N PHE A 155 12.36 17.13 -10.36
CA PHE A 155 13.06 16.08 -9.62
C PHE A 155 14.10 16.73 -8.69
N ASP A 156 13.92 16.57 -7.38
CA ASP A 156 14.88 16.99 -6.35
C ASP A 156 15.67 15.77 -5.88
N VAL A 157 16.95 15.69 -6.28
CA VAL A 157 17.81 14.55 -6.00
C VAL A 157 18.79 14.87 -4.88
N LYS A 158 18.76 14.07 -3.81
CA LYS A 158 19.65 14.17 -2.65
C LYS A 158 20.52 12.92 -2.53
N TYR A 159 21.82 13.11 -2.39
CA TYR A 159 22.80 12.03 -2.28
C TYR A 159 23.22 11.80 -0.83
N TYR A 160 23.37 10.52 -0.47
CA TYR A 160 23.76 10.07 0.86
C TYR A 160 24.86 9.01 0.76
N HIS A 161 25.63 8.89 1.84
CA HIS A 161 26.66 7.85 2.02
C HIS A 161 26.38 6.96 3.24
N GLU A 162 25.47 7.39 4.10
CA GLU A 162 25.08 6.67 5.31
C GLU A 162 23.58 6.41 5.25
N SER A 163 23.20 5.14 5.31
CA SER A 163 21.79 4.71 5.29
C SER A 163 20.99 5.36 6.41
N ALA A 164 21.55 5.47 7.63
CA ALA A 164 20.88 6.09 8.77
C ALA A 164 20.47 7.56 8.51
N LYS A 165 21.32 8.35 7.84
CA LYS A 165 21.01 9.74 7.48
C LYS A 165 19.93 9.81 6.39
N LEU A 166 19.98 8.89 5.43
CA LEU A 166 18.97 8.76 4.38
C LEU A 166 17.60 8.45 4.99
N PHE A 167 17.49 7.38 5.78
CA PHE A 167 16.22 6.98 6.40
C PHE A 167 15.67 8.05 7.35
N LYS A 168 16.54 8.72 8.12
CA LYS A 168 16.12 9.86 8.96
C LYS A 168 15.48 10.97 8.12
N LYS A 169 16.10 11.33 6.98
CA LYS A 169 15.56 12.37 6.11
C LYS A 169 14.28 11.92 5.40
N LEU A 170 14.24 10.68 4.91
CA LEU A 170 13.06 10.10 4.27
C LEU A 170 11.86 10.08 5.21
N ASN A 171 12.06 9.63 6.46
CA ASN A 171 11.03 9.62 7.50
C ASN A 171 10.51 11.04 7.81
N GLN A 172 11.40 12.04 7.89
CA GLN A 172 11.00 13.45 8.06
C GLN A 172 10.17 13.97 6.89
N VAL A 173 10.50 13.58 5.66
CA VAL A 173 9.76 14.01 4.47
C VAL A 173 8.37 13.39 4.42
N ILE A 174 8.26 12.08 4.68
CA ILE A 174 6.98 11.38 4.73
C ILE A 174 6.09 11.96 5.85
N GLY A 175 6.66 12.22 7.03
CA GLY A 175 5.93 12.88 8.13
C GLY A 175 5.43 14.27 7.74
N LYS A 176 6.24 15.08 7.05
CA LYS A 176 5.79 16.39 6.54
C LYS A 176 4.66 16.28 5.53
N ILE A 177 4.73 15.30 4.63
CA ILE A 177 3.67 15.03 3.66
C ILE A 177 2.37 14.70 4.40
N HIS A 178 2.45 13.83 5.40
CA HIS A 178 1.30 13.47 6.25
C HIS A 178 0.70 14.69 6.96
N GLU A 179 1.54 15.50 7.61
CA GLU A 179 1.09 16.71 8.34
C GLU A 179 0.51 17.79 7.41
N SER A 180 1.04 17.91 6.19
CA SER A 180 0.63 18.95 5.23
C SER A 180 -0.78 18.75 4.67
N ARG A 181 -1.32 17.53 4.78
CA ARG A 181 -2.59 17.15 4.16
C ARG A 181 -3.62 16.74 5.19
N SER A 182 -4.81 17.34 5.10
CA SER A 182 -5.96 16.96 5.92
C SER A 182 -6.65 15.68 5.44
N ASN A 183 -6.51 15.32 4.16
CA ASN A 183 -7.02 14.07 3.61
C ASN A 183 -6.00 12.94 3.84
N LYS A 184 -6.51 11.79 4.30
CA LYS A 184 -5.70 10.58 4.49
C LYS A 184 -5.35 9.99 3.12
N ALA A 185 -4.14 10.28 2.65
CA ALA A 185 -3.53 9.54 1.55
C ALA A 185 -3.16 8.13 2.04
N PHE A 186 -3.05 7.17 1.10
CA PHE A 186 -2.44 5.88 1.40
C PHE A 186 -1.02 5.80 0.80
N LEU A 187 -0.18 4.97 1.41
CA LEU A 187 1.19 4.72 0.99
C LEU A 187 1.24 3.50 0.06
N ALA A 188 1.75 3.68 -1.15
CA ALA A 188 2.08 2.60 -2.04
C ALA A 188 3.61 2.43 -2.02
N ILE A 189 4.11 1.34 -1.43
CA ILE A 189 5.55 1.04 -1.41
C ILE A 189 5.89 -0.04 -2.43
N GLN A 190 6.84 0.23 -3.32
CA GLN A 190 7.40 -0.76 -4.22
C GLN A 190 8.88 -0.98 -3.90
N SER A 191 9.25 -2.15 -3.39
CA SER A 191 10.60 -2.43 -2.92
C SER A 191 10.91 -3.93 -2.92
N PRO A 192 12.18 -4.35 -3.14
CA PRO A 192 12.60 -5.72 -2.86
C PRO A 192 12.51 -6.08 -1.36
N TYR A 193 12.53 -5.06 -0.49
CA TYR A 193 12.57 -5.21 0.97
C TYR A 193 11.52 -4.32 1.66
N SER A 194 10.28 -4.36 1.17
CA SER A 194 9.18 -3.47 1.63
C SER A 194 8.98 -3.50 3.15
N SER A 195 8.83 -4.67 3.75
CA SER A 195 8.62 -4.81 5.21
C SER A 195 9.79 -4.27 6.05
N ARG A 196 11.04 -4.46 5.61
CA ARG A 196 12.21 -3.91 6.32
C ARG A 196 12.22 -2.39 6.32
N ILE A 197 11.84 -1.77 5.20
CA ILE A 197 11.79 -0.31 5.08
C ILE A 197 10.69 0.27 5.96
N LEU A 198 9.49 -0.32 5.94
CA LEU A 198 8.37 0.14 6.75
C LEU A 198 8.71 0.09 8.25
N ASN A 199 9.37 -0.97 8.72
CA ASN A 199 9.82 -1.08 10.12
C ASN A 199 10.83 0.00 10.54
N VAL A 200 11.55 0.62 9.59
CA VAL A 200 12.51 1.71 9.85
C VAL A 200 11.84 3.09 9.73
N LEU A 201 10.76 3.18 8.96
CA LEU A 201 10.04 4.43 8.69
C LEU A 201 8.77 4.51 9.54
N ASN A 202 8.92 4.80 10.84
CA ASN A 202 7.79 4.81 11.78
C ASN A 202 6.66 5.79 11.38
N THR A 203 6.94 6.84 10.60
CA THR A 203 5.89 7.75 10.11
C THR A 203 4.95 7.10 9.10
N THR A 204 5.31 5.93 8.56
CA THR A 204 4.48 5.18 7.63
C THR A 204 3.38 4.38 8.33
N ASP A 205 3.46 4.20 9.66
CA ASP A 205 2.46 3.47 10.45
C ASP A 205 1.09 4.19 10.45
N ASP A 206 1.09 5.51 10.25
CA ASP A 206 -0.12 6.33 10.15
C ASP A 206 -0.83 6.19 8.79
N PHE A 207 -0.17 5.60 7.79
CA PHE A 207 -0.70 5.42 6.45
C PHE A 207 -1.29 4.02 6.26
N PRO A 208 -2.51 3.89 5.69
CA PRO A 208 -2.90 2.66 5.02
C PRO A 208 -1.85 2.35 3.95
N THR A 209 -1.28 1.14 3.96
CA THR A 209 -0.11 0.83 3.13
C THR A 209 -0.36 -0.36 2.21
N ILE A 210 -0.04 -0.19 0.92
CA ILE A 210 0.01 -1.26 -0.08
C ILE A 210 1.47 -1.61 -0.33
N LYS A 211 1.80 -2.90 -0.22
CA LYS A 211 3.13 -3.42 -0.53
C LYS A 211 3.15 -4.03 -1.92
N MET A 212 4.12 -3.64 -2.73
CA MET A 212 4.38 -4.20 -4.05
C MET A 212 5.82 -4.67 -4.12
N ASN A 213 6.03 -5.92 -4.54
CA ASN A 213 7.38 -6.41 -4.76
C ASN A 213 7.95 -5.94 -6.09
N ILE A 214 9.26 -5.78 -6.09
CA ILE A 214 10.09 -5.60 -7.28
C ILE A 214 11.36 -6.41 -7.07
N SER A 215 11.82 -7.10 -8.11
CA SER A 215 13.09 -7.81 -8.07
C SER A 215 14.25 -6.82 -8.05
N GLU A 216 15.36 -7.22 -7.44
CA GLU A 216 16.62 -6.50 -7.60
C GLU A 216 17.02 -6.40 -9.08
N LEU A 217 17.78 -5.35 -9.39
CA LEU A 217 18.18 -5.06 -10.76
C LEU A 217 19.70 -5.09 -10.90
N SER A 218 20.18 -5.83 -11.88
CA SER A 218 21.55 -5.71 -12.36
C SER A 218 21.59 -4.74 -13.54
N LEU A 219 22.34 -3.64 -13.39
CA LEU A 219 22.55 -2.66 -14.45
C LEU A 219 23.95 -2.83 -15.07
N PRO A 220 24.12 -2.50 -16.36
CA PRO A 220 25.44 -2.46 -16.98
C PRO A 220 26.31 -1.36 -16.34
N ALA A 221 27.64 -1.51 -16.39
CA ALA A 221 28.57 -0.54 -15.77
C ALA A 221 28.54 0.85 -16.43
N VAL A 222 28.13 0.94 -17.70
CA VAL A 222 28.12 2.20 -18.48
C VAL A 222 26.68 2.52 -18.90
N GLY A 223 26.29 3.79 -18.79
CA GLY A 223 24.98 4.27 -19.24
C GLY A 223 23.81 3.92 -18.31
N TRP A 224 24.10 3.36 -17.12
CA TRP A 224 23.09 2.97 -16.14
C TRP A 224 22.23 4.13 -15.66
N GLN A 225 22.77 5.35 -15.65
CA GLN A 225 22.09 6.58 -15.20
C GLN A 225 20.79 6.83 -15.96
N SER A 226 20.83 6.71 -17.29
CA SER A 226 19.63 6.90 -18.12
C SER A 226 18.66 5.74 -17.92
N LEU A 227 19.17 4.51 -17.83
CA LEU A 227 18.35 3.33 -17.63
C LEU A 227 17.57 3.37 -16.31
N ILE A 228 18.22 3.73 -15.20
CA ILE A 228 17.55 3.83 -13.89
C ILE A 228 16.53 4.96 -13.88
N SER A 229 16.85 6.13 -14.48
CA SER A 229 15.92 7.25 -14.59
C SER A 229 14.66 6.85 -15.37
N LYS A 230 14.84 6.25 -16.55
CA LYS A 230 13.74 5.72 -17.36
C LYS A 230 12.93 4.69 -16.57
N ARG A 231 13.58 3.83 -15.78
CA ARG A 231 12.92 2.79 -15.00
C ARG A 231 12.07 3.37 -13.87
N VAL A 232 12.61 4.30 -13.09
CA VAL A 232 11.87 5.03 -12.04
C VAL A 232 10.60 5.66 -12.62
N ILE A 233 10.72 6.38 -13.74
CA ILE A 233 9.59 7.02 -14.43
C ILE A 233 8.59 5.98 -14.94
N ASN A 234 9.07 4.88 -15.53
CA ASN A 234 8.21 3.81 -16.03
C ASN A 234 7.41 3.13 -14.90
N HIS A 235 8.02 2.91 -13.74
CA HIS A 235 7.33 2.36 -12.57
C HIS A 235 6.25 3.30 -12.07
N TYR A 236 6.55 4.60 -11.97
CA TYR A 236 5.55 5.61 -11.63
C TYR A 236 4.37 5.60 -12.61
N PHE A 237 4.61 5.56 -13.92
CA PHE A 237 3.53 5.50 -14.93
C PHE A 237 2.72 4.20 -14.94
N VAL A 238 3.29 3.11 -14.44
CA VAL A 238 2.63 1.81 -14.36
C VAL A 238 1.80 1.68 -13.07
N LEU A 239 2.04 2.53 -12.07
CA LEU A 239 1.33 2.57 -10.78
C LEU A 239 -0.20 2.60 -10.93
N GLY A 240 -0.73 3.50 -11.75
CA GLY A 240 -2.17 3.65 -11.95
C GLY A 240 -2.85 2.38 -12.47
N SER A 241 -2.20 1.68 -13.41
CA SER A 241 -2.66 0.37 -13.90
C SER A 241 -2.60 -0.70 -12.80
N TRP A 242 -1.53 -0.70 -12.00
CA TRP A 242 -1.41 -1.62 -10.86
C TRP A 242 -2.51 -1.40 -9.84
N ILE A 243 -2.70 -0.18 -9.36
CA ILE A 243 -3.73 0.14 -8.37
C ILE A 243 -5.12 -0.23 -8.91
N LYS A 244 -5.41 0.06 -10.18
CA LYS A 244 -6.67 -0.35 -10.81
C LYS A 244 -6.89 -1.87 -10.75
N ASN A 245 -5.85 -2.65 -11.05
CA ASN A 245 -5.92 -4.11 -10.95
C ASN A 245 -6.06 -4.58 -9.49
N LEU A 246 -5.35 -3.96 -8.55
CA LEU A 246 -5.46 -4.28 -7.13
C LEU A 246 -6.85 -3.96 -6.58
N VAL A 247 -7.47 -2.86 -7.02
CA VAL A 247 -8.85 -2.54 -6.65
C VAL A 247 -9.82 -3.57 -7.23
N ALA A 248 -9.64 -4.01 -8.47
CA ALA A 248 -10.45 -5.08 -9.04
C ALA A 248 -10.28 -6.40 -8.27
N PHE A 249 -9.06 -6.70 -7.85
CA PHE A 249 -8.76 -7.89 -7.05
C PHE A 249 -9.33 -7.81 -5.62
N ALA A 250 -9.22 -6.65 -4.97
CA ALA A 250 -9.84 -6.37 -3.67
C ALA A 250 -11.37 -6.57 -3.69
N LYS A 251 -12.01 -6.19 -4.81
CA LYS A 251 -13.43 -6.43 -5.04
C LYS A 251 -13.74 -7.92 -5.14
N TYR A 252 -12.96 -8.62 -5.95
CA TYR A 252 -13.14 -10.05 -6.20
C TYR A 252 -12.95 -10.87 -4.92
N ALA A 253 -11.85 -10.64 -4.20
CA ALA A 253 -11.51 -11.37 -2.98
C ALA A 253 -12.28 -10.89 -1.74
N ASN A 254 -13.14 -9.87 -1.86
CA ASN A 254 -13.84 -9.24 -0.73
C ASN A 254 -12.90 -8.76 0.43
N VAL A 255 -11.66 -8.37 0.11
CA VAL A 255 -10.67 -7.87 1.08
C VAL A 255 -10.37 -6.38 0.83
N PRO A 256 -10.27 -5.54 1.87
CA PRO A 256 -9.84 -4.15 1.72
C PRO A 256 -8.48 -4.02 1.02
N LEU A 257 -8.33 -2.97 0.21
CA LEU A 257 -7.20 -2.77 -0.72
C LEU A 257 -5.83 -2.81 -0.03
N CYS A 258 -5.71 -2.19 1.15
CA CYS A 258 -4.45 -2.13 1.90
C CYS A 258 -4.19 -3.37 2.77
N ASN A 259 -5.16 -4.28 2.88
CA ASN A 259 -5.03 -5.54 3.60
C ASN A 259 -4.77 -6.72 2.66
N LEU A 260 -4.76 -6.49 1.34
CA LEU A 260 -4.45 -7.50 0.35
C LEU A 260 -2.99 -7.98 0.48
N GLN A 261 -2.83 -9.26 0.78
CA GLN A 261 -1.53 -9.94 0.78
C GLN A 261 -1.34 -10.72 -0.53
N ILE A 262 -1.09 -10.01 -1.63
CA ILE A 262 -1.03 -10.60 -2.99
C ILE A 262 0.05 -11.71 -3.10
N GLU A 263 1.11 -11.60 -2.30
CA GLU A 263 2.20 -12.57 -2.26
C GLU A 263 1.85 -13.84 -1.48
N ASN A 264 0.82 -13.78 -0.63
CA ASN A 264 0.33 -14.89 0.14
C ASN A 264 -1.02 -15.35 -0.42
N ILE A 265 -0.96 -16.16 -1.48
CA ILE A 265 -2.16 -16.76 -2.09
C ILE A 265 -2.94 -17.59 -1.04
N GLY A 266 -2.24 -18.20 -0.07
CA GLY A 266 -2.86 -18.95 1.02
C GLY A 266 -3.83 -18.10 1.84
N PHE A 267 -3.43 -16.88 2.19
CA PHE A 267 -4.30 -15.96 2.93
C PHE A 267 -5.63 -15.67 2.22
N LEU A 268 -5.61 -15.59 0.89
CA LEU A 268 -6.82 -15.31 0.11
C LEU A 268 -7.73 -16.53 0.03
N VAL A 269 -7.14 -17.72 -0.13
CA VAL A 269 -7.88 -18.99 -0.11
C VAL A 269 -8.49 -19.23 1.27
N ASP A 270 -7.76 -18.91 2.34
CA ASP A 270 -8.24 -19.05 3.71
C ASP A 270 -9.43 -18.13 4.03
N ILE A 271 -9.49 -16.95 3.41
CA ILE A 271 -10.65 -16.05 3.53
C ILE A 271 -11.84 -16.58 2.73
N ASP A 272 -11.62 -17.01 1.48
CA ASP A 272 -12.68 -17.50 0.59
C ASP A 272 -13.34 -18.78 1.15
N MET A 273 -12.54 -19.72 1.67
CA MET A 273 -13.02 -20.95 2.30
C MET A 273 -13.84 -20.75 3.59
N GLN A 274 -13.81 -19.56 4.20
CA GLN A 274 -14.61 -19.26 5.38
C GLN A 274 -15.94 -18.57 5.06
N GLU A 275 -16.17 -18.17 3.79
CA GLU A 275 -17.46 -17.64 3.34
C GLU A 275 -18.50 -18.73 2.99
N ASP A 276 -18.04 -19.97 2.71
CA ASP A 276 -18.87 -21.17 2.46
C ASP A 276 -19.16 -21.97 3.76
#